data_AF-A0AAN7BIN4-F1
#
_entry.id   AF-A0AAN7BIN4-F1
#
_cell.length_a   1.000
_cell.length_b   1.000
_cell.length_c   1.000
_cell.angle_alpha   90.00
_cell.angle_beta   90.00
_cell.angle_gamma   90.00
#
_symmetry.space_group_name_H-M   'P 1'
#
loop_
_entity.id
_entity.type
_entity.pdbx_description
1 polymer ?
#
loop_
_entity_poly.entity_id
_entity_poly.type
_entity_poly.pdbx_seq_one_letter_code
_entity_poly.pdbx_strand_id
1 'polypeptide(L)'
;MDRIYSKSIVTIIAAAGNDSKYGLPGVSKRHRLWQPRGQIAGATIVRVPEHTTHTLQKSTWSTRGWTYQEGFLSQRRLIFTDHQVSFLCNQMYCCEAI
;
A
#
# COMPACT_ATOMS: atom_id res chain seq x y z
N MET A 1 -15.25 -10.92 13.72
CA MET A 1 -14.19 -10.08 13.09
C MET A 1 -14.50 -9.85 11.61
N ASP A 2 -15.03 -10.86 10.93
CA ASP A 2 -15.71 -10.76 9.63
C ASP A 2 -16.62 -9.53 9.47
N ARG A 3 -17.51 -9.24 10.43
CA ARG A 3 -18.42 -8.08 10.35
C ARG A 3 -17.68 -6.73 10.43
N ILE A 4 -16.50 -6.69 11.05
CA ILE A 4 -15.71 -5.45 11.19
C ILE A 4 -15.09 -5.11 9.83
N TYR A 5 -14.35 -6.04 9.22
CA TYR A 5 -13.71 -5.78 7.93
C TYR A 5 -14.70 -5.72 6.76
N SER A 6 -15.73 -6.57 6.76
CA SER A 6 -16.76 -6.53 5.68
C SER A 6 -17.65 -5.30 5.70
N LYS A 7 -17.79 -4.65 6.87
CA LYS A 7 -18.56 -3.41 7.04
C LYS A 7 -17.70 -2.18 7.31
N SER A 8 -16.37 -2.28 7.23
CA SER A 8 -15.51 -1.11 7.36
C SER A 8 -15.71 -0.20 6.15
N ILE A 9 -15.67 1.12 6.38
CA ILE A 9 -15.68 2.09 5.28
C ILE A 9 -14.39 1.94 4.47
N VAL A 10 -13.27 1.78 5.17
CA VAL A 10 -11.95 1.53 4.62
C VAL A 10 -11.10 0.79 5.64
N THR A 11 -10.24 -0.10 5.17
CA THR A 11 -9.23 -0.77 5.98
C THR A 11 -7.84 -0.26 5.59
N ILE A 12 -7.06 0.17 6.57
CA ILE A 12 -5.67 0.60 6.37
C ILE A 12 -4.76 -0.63 6.54
N ILE A 13 -3.94 -0.89 5.53
CA ILE A 13 -2.96 -1.98 5.55
C ILE A 13 -1.56 -1.36 5.52
N ALA A 14 -0.82 -1.55 6.62
CA ALA A 14 0.60 -1.21 6.69
C ALA A 14 1.41 -2.37 6.09
N ALA A 15 1.75 -2.25 4.80
CA ALA A 15 2.58 -3.23 4.09
C ALA A 15 4.07 -2.87 4.11
N ALA A 16 4.43 -1.79 4.79
CA ALA A 16 5.80 -1.30 4.94
C ALA A 16 6.31 -1.56 6.35
N GLY A 17 7.59 -1.92 6.46
CA GLY A 17 8.24 -2.23 7.72
C GLY A 17 7.85 -3.57 8.34
N ASN A 18 8.49 -3.85 9.49
CA ASN A 18 8.37 -5.15 10.16
C ASN A 18 7.53 -5.09 11.45
N ASP A 19 7.22 -3.90 11.95
CA ASP A 19 6.49 -3.71 13.20
C ASP A 19 5.67 -2.41 13.21
N SER A 20 4.91 -2.22 14.30
CA SER A 20 4.06 -1.03 14.49
C SER A 20 4.83 0.27 14.73
N LYS A 21 6.11 0.21 15.11
CA LYS A 21 6.94 1.41 15.31
C LYS A 21 7.44 1.99 14.00
N TYR A 22 7.38 1.23 12.90
CA TYR A 22 7.82 1.67 11.58
C TYR A 22 7.05 2.89 11.05
N GLY A 23 5.74 2.97 11.35
CA GLY A 23 4.84 4.01 10.89
C GLY A 23 4.34 3.80 9.45
N LEU A 24 3.59 4.78 8.92
CA LEU A 24 3.02 4.75 7.58
C LEU A 24 3.81 5.69 6.64
N PRO A 25 4.47 5.17 5.59
CA PRO A 25 5.17 6.01 4.63
C PRO A 25 4.26 7.04 3.93
N GLY A 26 4.65 8.30 3.98
CA GLY A 26 3.87 9.45 3.49
C GLY A 26 2.97 10.10 4.55
N VAL A 27 3.01 9.63 5.80
CA VAL A 27 2.22 10.19 6.91
C VAL A 27 3.15 10.77 7.98
N SER A 28 2.87 12.01 8.39
CA SER A 28 3.62 12.71 9.44
C SER A 28 5.13 12.76 9.14
N LYS A 29 5.98 12.22 10.02
CA LYS A 29 7.45 12.25 9.90
C LYS A 29 8.03 11.12 9.04
N ARG A 30 7.22 10.13 8.62
CA ARG A 30 7.72 8.99 7.84
C ARG A 30 7.65 9.31 6.35
N HIS A 31 8.79 9.63 5.76
CA HIS A 31 8.89 9.84 4.31
C HIS A 31 8.83 8.51 3.55
N ARG A 32 8.31 8.56 2.32
CA ARG A 32 8.39 7.46 1.35
C ARG A 32 9.80 7.37 0.79
N LEU A 33 10.18 6.18 0.33
CA LEU A 33 11.42 5.99 -0.41
C LEU A 33 11.37 6.79 -1.71
N TRP A 34 12.50 7.41 -2.03
CA TRP A 34 12.66 8.24 -3.21
C TRP A 34 12.32 7.46 -4.49
N GLN A 35 11.47 8.05 -5.33
CA GLN A 35 11.17 7.53 -6.67
C GLN A 35 12.16 8.12 -7.68
N PRO A 36 12.98 7.29 -8.35
CA PRO A 36 13.89 7.78 -9.37
C PRO A 36 13.15 8.47 -10.51
N ARG A 37 13.63 9.64 -10.90
CA ARG A 37 13.15 10.40 -12.06
C ARG A 37 14.30 11.01 -12.83
N GLY A 38 14.14 11.13 -14.14
CA GLY A 38 15.12 11.72 -15.05
C GLY A 38 14.44 12.46 -16.20
N GLN A 39 15.23 13.23 -16.95
CA GLN A 39 14.77 13.89 -18.17
C GLN A 39 15.42 13.24 -19.39
N ILE A 40 14.62 12.90 -20.39
CA ILE A 40 15.09 12.40 -21.69
C ILE A 40 14.36 13.19 -22.77
N ALA A 41 15.12 13.90 -23.62
CA ALA A 41 14.57 14.68 -24.73
C ALA A 41 13.42 15.65 -24.33
N GLY A 42 13.53 16.26 -23.15
CA GLY A 42 12.50 17.17 -22.61
C GLY A 42 11.30 16.49 -21.93
N ALA A 43 11.21 15.16 -21.97
CA ALA A 43 10.21 14.40 -21.22
C ALA A 43 10.72 14.01 -19.83
N THR A 44 9.88 14.13 -18.81
CA THR A 44 10.18 13.60 -17.47
C THR A 44 9.77 12.13 -17.42
N ILE A 45 10.73 11.27 -17.09
CA ILE A 45 10.51 9.85 -16.88
C ILE A 45 10.59 9.57 -15.39
N VAL A 46 9.59 8.85 -14.87
CA VAL A 46 9.54 8.41 -13.48
C VAL A 46 9.54 6.90 -13.44
N ARG A 47 10.31 6.30 -12.52
CA ARG A 47 10.26 4.87 -12.28
C ARG A 47 8.92 4.51 -11.64
N VAL A 48 8.15 3.67 -12.33
CA VAL A 48 6.92 3.09 -11.78
C VAL A 48 7.29 2.17 -10.61
N PRO A 49 6.67 2.35 -9.42
CA PRO A 49 6.88 1.44 -8.30
C PRO A 49 6.43 0.01 -8.61
N GLU A 50 6.91 -0.97 -7.83
CA GLU A 50 6.39 -2.34 -7.93
C GLU A 50 4.87 -2.36 -7.73
N HIS A 51 4.20 -3.28 -8.43
CA HIS A 51 2.77 -3.49 -8.25
C HIS A 51 2.48 -3.90 -6.81
N THR A 52 1.45 -3.31 -6.21
CA THR A 52 1.20 -3.41 -4.76
C THR A 52 0.94 -4.85 -4.30
N THR A 53 0.43 -5.74 -5.16
CA THR A 53 0.31 -7.17 -4.84
C THR A 53 1.66 -7.84 -4.60
N HIS A 54 2.69 -7.51 -5.37
CA HIS A 54 4.04 -8.04 -5.17
C HIS A 54 4.64 -7.53 -3.88
N THR A 55 4.50 -6.24 -3.59
CA THR A 55 5.01 -5.65 -2.34
C THR A 55 4.27 -6.21 -1.12
N LEU A 56 2.94 -6.37 -1.21
CA LEU A 56 2.14 -6.98 -0.14
C LEU A 56 2.56 -8.41 0.14
N GLN A 57 2.75 -9.25 -0.87
CA GLN A 57 3.16 -10.64 -0.68
C GLN A 57 4.49 -10.77 0.07
N LYS A 58 5.42 -9.84 -0.15
CA LYS A 58 6.73 -9.79 0.52
C LYS A 58 6.70 -9.14 1.92
N SER A 59 5.60 -8.50 2.30
CA SER A 59 5.51 -7.72 3.55
C SER A 59 5.37 -8.59 4.80
N THR A 60 5.78 -8.10 5.97
CA THR A 60 5.48 -8.77 7.25
C THR A 60 3.98 -8.87 7.52
N TRP A 61 3.17 -8.00 6.90
CA TRP A 61 1.72 -8.13 7.00
C TRP A 61 1.24 -9.47 6.44
N SER A 62 1.75 -9.93 5.28
CA SER A 62 1.28 -11.15 4.61
C SER A 62 1.52 -12.44 5.39
N THR A 63 2.47 -12.44 6.32
CA THR A 63 2.81 -13.61 7.15
C THR A 63 1.90 -13.76 8.37
N ARG A 64 1.02 -12.79 8.64
CA ARG A 64 0.09 -12.82 9.78
C ARG A 64 -1.11 -13.72 9.49
N GLY A 65 -1.56 -14.47 10.50
CA GLY A 65 -2.65 -15.44 10.35
C GLY A 65 -4.04 -14.85 10.04
N TRP A 66 -4.23 -13.53 10.17
CA TRP A 66 -5.51 -12.85 9.99
C TRP A 66 -5.57 -11.95 8.73
N THR A 67 -4.61 -12.10 7.82
CA THR A 67 -4.56 -11.36 6.54
C THR A 67 -5.77 -11.60 5.65
N TYR A 68 -6.37 -12.78 5.71
CA TYR A 68 -7.62 -13.06 4.98
C TYR A 68 -8.76 -12.14 5.44
N GLN A 69 -8.92 -11.94 6.74
CA GLN A 69 -9.96 -11.07 7.27
C GLN A 69 -9.69 -9.60 6.92
N GLU A 70 -8.46 -9.14 7.13
CA GLU A 70 -8.04 -7.76 6.85
C GLU A 70 -8.05 -7.42 5.35
N GLY A 71 -7.59 -8.35 4.52
CA GLY A 71 -7.42 -8.17 3.09
C GLY A 71 -8.65 -8.56 2.29
N PHE A 72 -9.15 -9.79 2.42
CA PHE A 72 -10.20 -10.30 1.55
C PHE A 72 -11.58 -9.74 1.89
N LEU A 73 -11.94 -9.67 3.18
CA LEU A 73 -13.27 -9.20 3.58
C LEU A 73 -13.44 -7.68 3.45
N SER A 74 -12.34 -6.91 3.48
CA SER A 74 -12.39 -5.46 3.34
C SER A 74 -12.76 -5.03 1.92
N GLN A 75 -13.91 -4.36 1.76
CA GLN A 75 -14.39 -3.90 0.45
C GLN A 75 -13.54 -2.77 -0.14
N ARG A 76 -12.87 -1.98 0.71
CA ARG A 76 -12.00 -0.87 0.33
C ARG A 76 -10.75 -0.90 1.21
N ARG A 77 -9.58 -0.82 0.59
CA ARG A 77 -8.28 -0.91 1.26
C ARG A 77 -7.38 0.23 0.83
N LEU A 78 -6.73 0.85 1.80
CA LEU A 78 -5.59 1.74 1.58
C LEU A 78 -4.34 1.01 2.02
N ILE A 79 -3.50 0.70 1.05
CA ILE A 79 -2.29 -0.11 1.26
C ILE A 79 -1.09 0.83 1.22
N PHE A 80 -0.38 0.91 2.34
CA PHE A 80 0.81 1.73 2.49
C PHE A 80 2.04 0.86 2.27
N THR A 81 2.78 1.15 1.20
CA THR A 81 4.10 0.57 0.93
C THR A 81 5.16 1.65 1.16
N ASP A 82 6.43 1.25 1.14
CA ASP A 82 7.53 2.21 1.25
C ASP A 82 7.58 3.23 0.10
N HIS A 83 7.04 2.88 -1.08
CA HIS A 83 7.15 3.71 -2.27
C HIS A 83 5.89 4.51 -2.60
N GLN A 84 4.71 4.00 -2.24
CA GLN A 84 3.42 4.57 -2.63
C GLN A 84 2.27 4.10 -1.73
N VAL A 85 1.16 4.82 -1.80
CA VAL A 85 -0.14 4.35 -1.33
C VAL A 85 -0.96 3.83 -2.51
N SER A 86 -1.68 2.73 -2.32
CA SER A 86 -2.64 2.24 -3.30
C SER A 86 -4.01 2.08 -2.70
N PHE A 87 -5.02 2.46 -3.46
CA PHE A 87 -6.41 2.20 -3.16
C PHE A 87 -6.88 0.96 -3.94
N LEU A 88 -7.43 -0.02 -3.23
CA LEU A 88 -8.00 -1.23 -3.83
C LEU A 88 -9.42 -1.45 -3.31
N CYS A 89 -10.40 -1.46 -4.21
CA CYS A 89 -11.75 -1.91 -3.94
C CYS A 89 -12.14 -3.08 -4.85
N ASN A 90 -13.38 -3.57 -4.73
CA ASN A 90 -13.86 -4.71 -5.53
C ASN A 90 -14.06 -4.39 -7.03
N GLN A 91 -13.93 -3.13 -7.43
CA GLN A 91 -14.16 -2.67 -8.80
C GLN A 91 -12.92 -2.01 -9.42
N MET A 92 -12.01 -1.49 -8.60
CA MET A 92 -10.97 -0.60 -9.06
C MET A 92 -9.71 -0.73 -8.21
N TYR A 93 -8.58 -0.55 -8.89
CA TYR A 93 -7.27 -0.40 -8.30
C TYR A 93 -6.67 0.92 -8.78
N CYS A 94 -6.28 1.78 -7.84
CA CYS A 94 -5.62 3.05 -8.14
C CYS A 94 -4.29 3.13 -7.37
N CYS A 95 -3.22 3.37 -8.11
CA CYS A 95 -1.94 3.76 -7.53
C CYS A 95 -1.89 5.28 -7.39
N GLU A 96 -1.28 5.77 -6.32
CA GLU A 96 -0.97 7.19 -6.15
C GLU A 96 0.08 7.71 -7.15
N ALA A 97 0.80 6.81 -7.86
CA ALA A 97 1.99 7.11 -8.67
C ALA A 97 2.00 8.52 -9.31
N ILE A 98 3.11 9.22 -9.07
CA ILE A 98 3.39 10.63 -9.39
C ILE A 98 3.55 10.84 -10.90
#